data_AF-A0A426ZK97-F1
#
_entry.id   AF-A0A426ZK97-F1
#
_cell.length_a   1.000
_cell.length_b   1.000
_cell.length_c   1.000
_cell.angle_alpha   90.00
_cell.angle_beta   90.00
_cell.angle_gamma   90.00
#
_symmetry.space_group_name_H-M   'P 1'
#
loop_
_entity.id
_entity.type
_entity.pdbx_description
1 polymer ?
#
loop_
_entity_poly.entity_id
_entity_poly.type
_entity_poly.pdbx_seq_one_letter_code
_entity_poly.pdbx_strand_id
1 'polypeptide(L)'
;MKEVQSSPSCNIFKRHGFTIQNTTWPCFQVGNPQRPNSLPMEVSDKYSIVEGQRYSKRLNERQIAVLLKVTFQHSHDWELDIIQVSLFYVSVTLQTVDHNAYNEDPYAKEFGTKISEKLALVEVRVLPAPWLNYHDTGREKDCLPRVGQWNMMNKKMVNGGRVTNWKCINFARNVEEGLA
;
A
#
# COMPACT_ATOMS: atom_id res chain seq x y z
N MET A 1 15.89 29.22 -1.49
CA MET A 1 16.00 29.16 -0.02
C MET A 1 16.83 30.38 0.41
N LYS A 2 16.33 31.20 1.34
CA LYS A 2 17.07 32.35 1.88
C LYS A 2 17.66 31.96 3.23
N GLU A 3 18.90 32.32 3.49
CA GLU A 3 19.58 32.06 4.77
C GLU A 3 18.93 32.89 5.91
N VAL A 4 18.86 32.30 7.11
CA VAL A 4 18.23 32.89 8.31
C VAL A 4 18.83 34.26 8.66
N GLN A 5 20.11 34.49 8.37
CA GLN A 5 20.80 35.75 8.67
C GLN A 5 20.26 36.97 7.89
N SER A 6 19.58 36.75 6.76
CA SER A 6 18.98 37.80 5.94
C SER A 6 17.50 38.06 6.24
N SER A 7 16.88 37.28 7.14
CA SER A 7 15.42 37.32 7.37
C SER A 7 15.07 38.18 8.60
N PRO A 8 14.16 39.18 8.48
CA PRO A 8 13.65 39.97 9.60
C PRO A 8 13.10 39.12 10.76
N SER A 9 12.71 37.87 10.46
CA SER A 9 12.22 36.87 11.39
C SER A 9 13.15 36.57 12.55
N CYS A 10 14.48 36.58 12.36
CA CYS A 10 15.44 36.23 13.40
C CYS A 10 15.35 37.20 14.61
N ASN A 11 15.10 38.48 14.33
CA ASN A 11 14.90 39.50 15.36
C ASN A 11 13.55 39.36 16.07
N ILE A 12 12.51 38.88 15.37
CA ILE A 12 11.18 38.64 15.95
C ILE A 12 11.25 37.49 16.96
N PHE A 13 11.86 36.35 16.60
CA PHE A 13 11.97 35.21 17.51
C PHE A 13 12.86 35.50 18.73
N LYS A 14 13.97 36.24 18.55
CA LYS A 14 14.78 36.74 19.67
C LYS A 14 13.97 37.64 20.62
N ARG A 15 13.10 38.49 20.08
CA ARG A 15 12.20 39.36 20.88
C ARG A 15 11.14 38.58 21.67
N HIS A 16 10.77 37.39 21.20
CA HIS A 16 9.89 36.45 21.89
C HIS A 16 10.64 35.47 22.81
N GLY A 17 11.93 35.71 23.10
CA GLY A 17 12.72 34.88 24.01
C GLY A 17 13.28 33.58 23.40
N PHE A 18 13.24 33.43 22.07
CA PHE A 18 13.81 32.27 21.37
C PHE A 18 15.15 32.63 20.72
N THR A 19 16.23 32.06 21.25
CA THR A 19 17.57 32.15 20.66
C THR A 19 17.79 31.01 19.69
N ILE A 20 17.83 31.33 18.40
CA ILE A 20 18.15 30.41 17.31
C ILE A 20 19.64 30.07 17.40
N GLN A 21 19.98 28.79 17.59
CA GLN A 21 21.34 28.29 17.74
C GLN A 21 22.00 28.06 16.38
N ASN A 22 21.28 27.54 15.40
CA ASN A 22 21.78 27.13 14.09
C ASN A 22 21.30 28.10 12.99
N THR A 23 21.82 29.31 13.05
CA THR A 23 21.54 30.39 12.07
C THR A 23 21.93 30.09 10.62
N THR A 24 22.55 28.95 10.34
CA THR A 24 22.90 28.47 8.98
C THR A 24 21.82 27.60 8.35
N TRP A 25 20.83 27.14 9.12
CA TRP A 25 19.76 26.29 8.59
C TRP A 25 18.76 27.09 7.73
N PRO A 26 18.09 26.47 6.75
CA PRO A 26 17.11 27.17 5.94
C PRO A 26 15.81 27.44 6.72
N CYS A 27 15.13 28.54 6.39
CA CYS A 27 13.78 28.82 6.85
C CYS A 27 12.72 28.11 6.00
N PHE A 28 11.64 27.66 6.62
CA PHE A 28 10.38 27.34 5.95
C PHE A 28 9.67 28.63 5.55
N GLN A 29 9.16 28.67 4.33
CA GLN A 29 8.31 29.74 3.86
C GLN A 29 6.86 29.27 3.93
N VAL A 30 6.04 29.92 4.75
CA VAL A 30 4.65 29.54 5.00
C VAL A 30 3.70 30.71 4.74
N GLY A 31 2.43 30.39 4.50
CA GLY A 31 1.39 31.38 4.24
C GLY A 31 1.31 31.82 2.77
N ASN A 32 0.87 33.06 2.56
CA ASN A 32 0.59 33.58 1.22
C ASN A 32 1.89 33.81 0.42
N PRO A 33 2.00 33.31 -0.84
CA PRO A 33 3.16 33.56 -1.69
C PRO A 33 3.51 35.05 -1.90
N GLN A 34 2.51 35.94 -1.87
CA GLN A 34 2.70 37.39 -2.04
C GLN A 34 3.18 38.09 -0.76
N ARG A 35 2.95 37.49 0.42
CA ARG A 35 3.41 37.98 1.72
C ARG A 35 3.93 36.82 2.55
N PRO A 36 5.12 36.31 2.21
CA PRO A 36 5.62 35.09 2.81
C PRO A 36 6.14 35.31 4.23
N ASN A 37 5.74 34.42 5.13
CA ASN A 37 6.27 34.36 6.49
C ASN A 37 7.39 33.32 6.54
N SER A 38 8.57 33.72 7.00
CA SER A 38 9.73 32.83 7.13
C SER A 38 9.86 32.30 8.56
N LEU A 39 9.77 30.99 8.73
CA LEU A 39 9.90 30.27 9.99
C LEU A 39 11.24 29.52 10.06
N PRO A 40 12.03 29.64 11.15
CA PRO A 40 13.25 28.85 11.32
C PRO A 40 12.92 27.38 11.55
N MET A 41 13.73 26.48 11.00
CA MET A 41 13.55 25.02 11.16
C MET A 41 13.71 24.53 12.61
N GLU A 42 14.50 25.25 13.42
CA GLU A 42 14.76 24.92 14.84
C GLU A 42 13.55 25.07 15.76
N VAL A 43 12.52 25.80 15.33
CA VAL A 43 11.32 26.00 16.14
C VAL A 43 10.39 24.78 16.02
N SER A 44 10.97 23.59 15.87
CA SER A 44 10.28 22.31 15.68
C SER A 44 9.47 21.88 16.91
N ASP A 45 9.85 22.34 18.11
CA ASP A 45 9.10 22.13 19.36
C ASP A 45 7.75 22.89 19.38
N LYS A 46 7.61 23.96 18.57
CA LYS A 46 6.33 24.67 18.40
C LYS A 46 5.67 24.44 17.05
N TYR A 47 6.43 24.00 16.05
CA TYR A 47 5.95 23.75 14.69
C TYR A 47 6.35 22.33 14.27
N SER A 48 5.64 21.34 14.81
CA SER A 48 5.74 19.95 14.39
C SER A 48 4.87 19.70 13.15
N ILE A 49 5.13 18.58 12.46
CA ILE A 49 4.19 18.09 11.45
C ILE A 49 2.89 17.76 12.17
N VAL A 50 1.81 18.42 11.76
CA VAL A 50 0.49 18.19 12.35
C VAL A 50 0.08 16.74 12.10
N GLU A 51 -0.43 16.09 13.13
CA GLU A 51 -0.91 14.72 13.05
C GLU A 51 -2.08 14.58 12.06
N GLY A 52 -2.29 13.37 11.53
CA GLY A 52 -3.36 13.08 10.57
C GLY A 52 -3.11 13.54 9.14
N GLN A 53 -1.93 14.12 8.82
CA GLN A 53 -1.58 14.45 7.44
C GLN A 53 -1.30 13.20 6.60
N ARG A 54 -2.09 12.99 5.54
CA ARG A 54 -1.87 11.91 4.58
C ARG A 54 -0.63 12.17 3.71
N TYR A 55 0.25 11.19 3.61
CA TYR A 55 1.36 11.20 2.66
C TYR A 55 0.88 10.86 1.24
N SER A 56 1.06 11.77 0.28
CA SER A 56 0.51 11.63 -1.08
C SER A 56 1.55 11.31 -2.16
N LYS A 57 2.84 11.25 -1.82
CA LYS A 57 3.90 10.94 -2.79
C LYS A 57 4.10 9.43 -2.92
N ARG A 58 4.70 9.00 -4.05
CA ARG A 58 5.07 7.59 -4.24
C ARG A 58 6.12 7.19 -3.21
N LEU A 59 5.85 6.08 -2.52
CA LEU A 59 6.78 5.46 -1.57
C LEU A 59 7.92 4.77 -2.32
N ASN A 60 9.10 4.69 -1.69
CA ASN A 60 10.21 3.92 -2.23
C ASN A 60 10.02 2.41 -1.97
N GLU A 61 10.80 1.56 -2.65
CA GLU A 61 10.67 0.09 -2.55
C GLU A 61 10.79 -0.43 -1.11
N ARG A 62 11.68 0.16 -0.30
CA ARG A 62 11.86 -0.23 1.11
C ARG A 62 10.63 0.12 1.94
N GLN A 63 10.09 1.32 1.77
CA GLN A 63 8.87 1.77 2.44
C GLN A 63 7.66 0.93 2.03
N ILE A 64 7.55 0.60 0.74
CA ILE A 64 6.51 -0.30 0.23
C ILE A 64 6.65 -1.69 0.86
N ALA A 65 7.86 -2.25 0.92
CA ALA A 65 8.09 -3.56 1.52
C ALA A 65 7.72 -3.61 3.02
N VAL A 66 8.07 -2.56 3.77
CA VAL A 66 7.67 -2.43 5.18
C VAL A 66 6.15 -2.32 5.31
N LEU A 67 5.51 -1.51 4.47
CA LEU A 67 4.06 -1.36 4.47
C LEU A 67 3.38 -2.70 4.16
N LEU A 68 3.82 -3.39 3.11
CA LEU A 68 3.29 -4.70 2.73
C LEU A 68 3.45 -5.73 3.85
N LYS A 69 4.60 -5.75 4.54
CA LYS A 69 4.84 -6.65 5.67
C LYS A 69 3.86 -6.41 6.83
N VAL A 70 3.43 -5.17 7.03
CA VAL A 70 2.47 -4.80 8.09
C VAL A 70 1.03 -5.04 7.64
N THR A 71 0.68 -4.68 6.40
CA THR A 71 -0.70 -4.79 5.91
C THR A 71 -1.07 -6.19 5.46
N PHE A 72 -0.09 -6.98 5.02
CA PHE A 72 -0.25 -8.40 4.70
C PHE A 72 0.44 -9.23 5.78
N GLN A 73 -0.33 -9.65 6.78
CA GLN A 73 0.07 -10.73 7.66
C GLN A 73 -0.10 -12.04 6.89
N HIS A 74 0.99 -12.53 6.30
CA HIS A 74 1.02 -13.77 5.54
C HIS A 74 0.86 -14.97 6.49
N SER A 75 -0.24 -15.70 6.38
CA SER A 75 -0.40 -17.01 7.05
C SER A 75 0.46 -18.03 6.34
N HIS A 76 1.20 -18.84 7.11
CA HIS A 76 2.15 -19.82 6.56
C HIS A 76 1.47 -21.02 5.84
N ASP A 77 0.16 -21.18 5.98
CA ASP A 77 -0.60 -22.35 5.52
C ASP A 77 -1.73 -21.97 4.55
N TRP A 78 -1.36 -21.70 3.30
CA TRP A 78 -2.23 -21.23 2.19
C TRP A 78 -3.52 -22.05 1.96
N GLU A 79 -3.59 -23.32 2.38
CA GLU A 79 -4.79 -24.18 2.24
C GLU A 79 -5.84 -23.95 3.34
N LEU A 80 -5.42 -23.59 4.56
CA LEU A 80 -6.32 -23.16 5.65
C LEU A 80 -6.60 -21.65 5.60
N ASP A 81 -5.85 -20.96 4.75
CA ASP A 81 -5.69 -19.52 4.72
C ASP A 81 -6.92 -18.75 4.27
N ILE A 82 -7.68 -19.22 3.27
CA ILE A 82 -8.87 -18.48 2.80
C ILE A 82 -9.89 -18.35 3.94
N ILE A 83 -10.12 -19.43 4.69
CA ILE A 83 -11.05 -19.43 5.81
C ILE A 83 -10.46 -18.63 6.98
N GLN A 84 -9.17 -18.82 7.31
CA GLN A 84 -8.54 -18.08 8.41
C GLN A 84 -8.43 -16.59 8.15
N VAL A 85 -8.05 -16.18 6.94
CA VAL A 85 -8.00 -14.78 6.49
C VAL A 85 -9.39 -14.19 6.48
N SER A 86 -10.39 -14.91 5.96
CA SER A 86 -11.78 -14.48 6.04
C SER A 86 -12.22 -14.28 7.49
N LEU A 87 -11.94 -15.24 8.37
CA LEU A 87 -12.28 -15.15 9.80
C LEU A 87 -11.53 -14.01 10.50
N PHE A 88 -10.26 -13.77 10.14
CA PHE A 88 -9.47 -12.68 10.67
C PHE A 88 -10.05 -11.32 10.28
N TYR A 89 -10.33 -11.08 9.00
CA TYR A 89 -10.96 -9.84 8.55
C TYR A 89 -12.35 -9.65 9.19
N VAL A 90 -13.12 -10.72 9.31
CA VAL A 90 -14.40 -10.73 10.05
C VAL A 90 -14.19 -10.32 11.52
N SER A 91 -13.19 -10.88 12.20
CA SER A 91 -12.88 -10.53 13.59
C SER A 91 -12.46 -9.08 13.75
N VAL A 92 -11.58 -8.57 12.87
CA VAL A 92 -11.10 -7.18 12.92
C VAL A 92 -12.23 -6.20 12.66
N THR A 93 -13.10 -6.49 11.69
CA THR A 93 -14.27 -5.64 11.40
C THR A 93 -15.24 -5.59 12.56
N LEU A 94 -15.56 -6.73 13.16
CA LEU A 94 -16.43 -6.78 14.35
C LEU A 94 -15.83 -6.02 15.52
N GLN A 95 -14.53 -6.19 15.80
CA GLN A 95 -13.83 -5.45 16.85
C GLN A 95 -13.83 -3.93 16.59
N THR A 96 -13.68 -3.51 15.32
CA THR A 96 -13.69 -2.10 14.95
C THR A 96 -15.09 -1.49 15.12
N VAL A 97 -16.14 -2.22 14.73
CA VAL A 97 -17.54 -1.78 14.89
C VAL A 97 -17.90 -1.64 16.37
N ASP A 98 -17.49 -2.61 17.19
CA ASP A 98 -17.68 -2.60 18.64
C ASP A 98 -16.93 -1.43 19.30
N HIS A 99 -15.64 -1.27 18.98
CA HIS A 99 -14.81 -0.19 19.52
C HIS A 99 -15.34 1.21 19.17
N ASN A 100 -15.88 1.38 17.97
CA ASN A 100 -16.39 2.67 17.52
C ASN A 100 -17.77 3.01 18.08
N ALA A 101 -18.45 2.06 18.75
CA ALA A 101 -19.73 2.25 19.42
C ALA A 101 -20.73 3.07 18.57
N TYR A 102 -20.88 2.76 17.28
CA TYR A 102 -21.64 3.60 16.36
C TYR A 102 -23.10 3.81 16.74
N ASN A 103 -23.68 2.90 17.51
CA ASN A 103 -25.03 3.04 18.06
C ASN A 103 -25.13 4.14 19.14
N GLU A 104 -24.01 4.57 19.70
CA GLU A 104 -23.91 5.65 20.66
C GLU A 104 -23.69 7.02 20.01
N ASP A 105 -23.28 7.07 18.74
CA ASP A 105 -22.97 8.28 17.98
C ASP A 105 -24.19 9.25 17.95
N PRO A 106 -24.02 10.51 18.38
CA PRO A 106 -25.10 11.49 18.44
C PRO A 106 -25.77 11.76 17.08
N TYR A 107 -24.99 11.78 16.00
CA TYR A 107 -25.49 12.02 14.65
C TYR A 107 -26.21 10.77 14.13
N ALA A 108 -25.68 9.57 14.35
CA ALA A 108 -26.37 8.33 13.97
C ALA A 108 -27.76 8.24 14.62
N LYS A 109 -27.87 8.63 15.91
CA LYS A 109 -29.14 8.71 16.63
C LYS A 109 -30.08 9.76 16.05
N GLU A 110 -29.58 10.95 15.70
CA GLU A 110 -30.37 12.03 15.09
C GLU A 110 -31.02 11.59 13.77
N PHE A 111 -30.27 10.88 12.93
CA PHE A 111 -30.78 10.33 11.67
C PHE A 111 -31.51 8.99 11.81
N GLY A 112 -31.72 8.50 13.04
CA GLY A 112 -32.38 7.21 13.30
C GLY A 112 -31.66 5.99 12.71
N THR A 113 -30.37 6.12 12.41
CA THR A 113 -29.56 5.06 11.81
C THR A 113 -29.08 4.11 12.91
N LYS A 114 -29.26 2.80 12.69
CA LYS A 114 -28.81 1.75 13.60
C LYS A 114 -27.85 0.83 12.88
N ILE A 115 -26.71 0.54 13.49
CA ILE A 115 -25.68 -0.33 12.92
C ILE A 115 -25.70 -1.66 13.67
N SER A 116 -25.85 -2.74 12.92
CA SER A 116 -25.81 -4.10 13.46
C SER A 116 -24.37 -4.47 13.81
N GLU A 117 -24.17 -4.99 15.02
CA GLU A 117 -22.91 -5.61 15.45
C GLU A 117 -22.72 -7.02 14.87
N LYS A 118 -23.69 -7.52 14.10
CA LYS A 118 -23.63 -8.82 13.42
C LYS A 118 -23.44 -8.61 11.93
N LEU A 119 -22.57 -9.43 11.34
CA LEU A 119 -22.39 -9.49 9.89
C LEU A 119 -23.66 -10.02 9.20
N ALA A 120 -23.94 -9.48 8.02
CA ALA A 120 -25.01 -9.98 7.18
C ALA A 120 -24.61 -11.36 6.61
N LEU A 121 -25.48 -12.36 6.83
CA LEU A 121 -25.34 -13.67 6.21
C LEU A 121 -25.85 -13.59 4.78
N VAL A 122 -24.98 -13.89 3.83
CA VAL A 122 -25.31 -13.91 2.40
C VAL A 122 -25.15 -15.32 1.89
N GLU A 123 -26.24 -15.85 1.31
CA GLU A 123 -26.17 -17.13 0.60
C GLU A 123 -25.36 -16.96 -0.67
N VAL A 124 -24.26 -17.71 -0.76
CA VAL A 124 -23.37 -17.71 -1.92
C VAL A 124 -23.30 -19.10 -2.52
N ARG A 125 -23.05 -19.14 -3.84
CA ARG A 125 -22.87 -20.38 -4.60
C ARG A 125 -21.46 -20.42 -5.16
N VAL A 126 -20.74 -21.50 -4.88
CA VAL A 126 -19.45 -21.77 -5.51
C VAL A 126 -19.73 -22.49 -6.82
N LEU A 127 -19.37 -21.86 -7.95
CA LEU A 127 -19.53 -22.49 -9.26
C LEU A 127 -18.45 -23.58 -9.42
N PRO A 128 -18.80 -24.75 -9.99
CA PRO A 128 -17.81 -25.78 -10.30
C PRO A 128 -16.80 -25.24 -11.32
N ALA A 129 -15.54 -25.66 -11.18
CA ALA A 129 -14.50 -25.28 -12.12
C ALA A 129 -14.82 -25.81 -13.53
N PRO A 130 -14.57 -25.04 -14.60
CA PRO A 130 -14.72 -25.52 -15.96
C PRO A 130 -13.57 -26.45 -16.35
N TRP A 131 -13.83 -27.36 -17.29
CA TRP A 131 -12.77 -28.14 -17.93
C TRP A 131 -11.96 -27.26 -18.88
N LEU A 132 -10.63 -27.32 -18.75
CA LEU A 132 -9.72 -26.64 -19.66
C LEU A 132 -9.23 -27.64 -20.71
N ASN A 133 -9.49 -27.35 -21.98
CA ASN A 133 -9.05 -28.18 -23.10
C ASN A 133 -7.74 -27.67 -23.68
N TYR A 134 -6.84 -28.61 -23.97
CA TYR A 134 -5.51 -28.44 -24.55
C TYR A 134 -5.36 -29.27 -25.82
N HIS A 135 -4.21 -29.12 -26.49
CA HIS A 135 -3.98 -29.77 -27.76
C HIS A 135 -3.86 -31.29 -27.63
N ASP A 136 -4.43 -32.03 -28.59
CA ASP A 136 -4.49 -33.49 -28.60
C ASP A 136 -3.14 -34.21 -28.62
N THR A 137 -2.08 -33.53 -29.06
CA THR A 137 -0.72 -34.09 -29.06
C THR A 137 0.03 -33.88 -27.74
N GLY A 138 -0.62 -33.23 -26.76
CA GLY A 138 -0.13 -33.13 -25.38
C GLY A 138 -0.24 -34.47 -24.66
N ARG A 139 0.53 -34.66 -23.59
CA ARG A 139 0.38 -35.84 -22.71
C ARG A 139 -0.91 -35.75 -21.90
N GLU A 140 -1.28 -34.53 -21.51
CA GLU A 140 -2.57 -34.20 -20.91
C GLU A 140 -3.34 -33.28 -21.85
N LYS A 141 -4.54 -33.72 -22.25
CA LYS A 141 -5.40 -33.03 -23.21
C LYS A 141 -6.41 -32.11 -22.55
N ASP A 142 -6.69 -32.36 -21.28
CA ASP A 142 -7.62 -31.61 -20.48
C ASP A 142 -7.13 -31.50 -19.04
N CYS A 143 -7.64 -30.53 -18.30
CA CYS A 143 -7.53 -30.53 -16.85
C CYS A 143 -8.67 -29.77 -16.18
N LEU A 144 -8.98 -30.19 -14.97
CA LEU A 144 -9.87 -29.48 -14.07
C LEU A 144 -9.02 -28.63 -13.10
N PRO A 145 -9.17 -27.30 -13.09
CA PRO A 145 -8.49 -26.44 -12.12
C PRO A 145 -8.87 -26.80 -10.68
N ARG A 146 -7.89 -26.68 -9.77
CA ARG A 146 -8.10 -26.87 -8.32
C ARG A 146 -7.92 -25.53 -7.63
N VAL A 147 -8.91 -25.11 -6.85
CA VAL A 147 -8.88 -23.81 -6.13
C VAL A 147 -8.55 -22.64 -7.07
N GLY A 148 -9.09 -22.67 -8.30
CA GLY A 148 -8.81 -21.65 -9.32
C GLY A 148 -7.41 -21.68 -9.94
N GLN A 149 -6.60 -22.69 -9.62
CA GLN A 149 -5.21 -22.83 -10.10
C GLN A 149 -5.06 -24.03 -11.04
N TRP A 150 -4.18 -23.88 -12.03
CA TRP A 150 -3.71 -24.93 -12.92
C TRP A 150 -2.32 -24.56 -13.45
N ASN A 151 -1.63 -25.50 -14.08
CA ASN A 151 -0.33 -25.25 -14.72
C ASN A 151 -0.28 -25.87 -16.14
N MET A 152 0.81 -25.59 -16.85
CA MET A 152 1.05 -26.08 -18.22
C MET A 152 1.89 -27.36 -18.30
N MET A 153 2.20 -27.99 -17.16
CA MET A 153 3.01 -29.21 -17.16
C MET A 153 2.29 -30.30 -17.96
N ASN A 154 3.03 -30.99 -18.84
CA ASN A 154 2.50 -32.04 -19.72
C ASN A 154 1.41 -31.62 -20.74
N LYS A 155 1.10 -30.32 -20.84
CA LYS A 155 0.06 -29.77 -21.72
C LYS A 155 0.67 -29.06 -22.92
N LYS A 156 -0.05 -29.04 -24.03
CA LYS A 156 0.32 -28.28 -25.24
C LYS A 156 -0.75 -27.26 -25.57
N MET A 157 -0.34 -26.05 -25.93
CA MET A 157 -1.24 -24.98 -26.36
C MET A 157 -2.07 -25.43 -27.57
N VAL A 158 -3.38 -25.15 -27.57
CA VAL A 158 -4.30 -25.52 -28.66
C VAL A 158 -3.84 -24.92 -30.00
N ASN A 159 -3.57 -23.61 -30.02
CA ASN A 159 -3.06 -22.91 -31.20
C ASN A 159 -1.65 -22.38 -30.93
N GLY A 160 -0.68 -23.29 -30.86
CA GLY A 160 0.73 -22.92 -30.70
C GLY A 160 1.29 -22.28 -31.98
N GLY A 161 1.81 -21.07 -31.88
CA GLY A 161 2.56 -20.43 -32.98
C GLY A 161 3.92 -21.09 -33.19
N ARG A 162 4.32 -21.29 -34.45
CA ARG A 162 5.65 -21.80 -34.78
C ARG A 162 6.61 -20.63 -35.01
N VAL A 163 7.58 -20.47 -34.12
CA VAL A 163 8.61 -19.44 -34.27
C VAL A 163 9.68 -19.95 -35.22
N THR A 164 9.77 -19.37 -36.42
CA THR A 164 10.78 -19.73 -37.44
C THR A 164 12.07 -18.96 -37.25
N ASN A 165 11.97 -17.66 -36.95
CA ASN A 165 13.09 -16.76 -36.77
C ASN A 165 12.95 -16.01 -35.45
N TRP A 166 13.99 -16.00 -34.63
CA TRP A 166 14.07 -15.21 -33.41
C TRP A 166 15.44 -14.53 -33.33
N LYS A 167 15.50 -13.36 -32.68
CA LYS A 167 16.75 -12.65 -32.40
C LYS A 167 16.75 -12.27 -30.92
N CYS A 168 17.88 -12.47 -30.25
CA CYS A 168 18.09 -12.03 -28.88
C CYS A 168 19.21 -10.99 -28.87
N ILE A 169 18.98 -9.88 -28.17
CA ILE A 169 19.98 -8.85 -27.95
C ILE A 169 20.08 -8.67 -26.44
N ASN A 170 21.25 -8.98 -25.89
CA ASN A 170 21.52 -8.84 -24.46
C ASN A 170 22.29 -7.54 -24.21
N PHE A 171 21.73 -6.66 -23.36
CA PHE A 171 22.36 -5.39 -22.96
C PHE A 171 22.99 -5.45 -21.56
N ALA A 172 23.13 -6.65 -20.98
CA ALA A 172 23.84 -6.83 -19.72
C ALA A 172 25.29 -6.37 -19.86
N ARG A 173 25.73 -5.48 -18.96
CA ARG A 173 27.09 -4.91 -18.98
C ARG A 173 28.13 -5.84 -18.36
N ASN A 174 27.69 -6.76 -17.51
CA ASN A 174 28.54 -7.72 -16.80
C ASN A 174 28.03 -9.13 -17.12
N VAL A 175 28.60 -9.74 -18.16
CA VAL A 175 28.48 -11.17 -18.40
C VAL A 175 29.83 -11.76 -17.98
N GLU A 176 29.85 -12.59 -16.94
CA GLU A 176 31.04 -13.37 -16.64
C GLU A 176 31.25 -14.37 -17.79
N GLU A 177 32.32 -14.18 -18.57
CA GLU A 177 32.73 -15.11 -19.62
C GLU A 177 33.24 -16.40 -18.96
N GLY A 178 32.36 -17.37 -18.79
CA GLY A 178 32.74 -18.65 -18.20
C GLY A 178 31.58 -19.61 -18.13
N LEU A 179 31.07 -20.05 -19.28
CA LEU A 179 30.37 -21.31 -19.56
C LEU A 179 29.77 -21.22 -20.97
N ALA A 180 30.65 -21.26 -21.97
CA ALA A 180 30.32 -21.64 -23.33
C ALA A 180 31.09 -22.92 -23.65
#